data_AF-A0A946UAG9-F1
#
_entry.id   AF-A0A946UAG9-F1
#
_cell.length_a   1.000
_cell.length_b   1.000
_cell.length_c   1.000
_cell.angle_alpha   90.00
_cell.angle_beta   90.00
_cell.angle_gamma   90.00
#
_symmetry.space_group_name_H-M   'P 1'
#
loop_
_entity.id
_entity.type
_entity.pdbx_description
1 polymer ?
#
loop_
_entity_poly.entity_id
_entity_poly.type
_entity_poly.pdbx_seq_one_letter_code
_entity_poly.pdbx_strand_id
1 'polypeptide(L)'
;MSSTAKALKTEATSAADRYPVRQLIDPSGKAVADLPSMDDETLLQLFRHMVRTRTFDESSLKLQRVGRIPAYYPCAGMETHVAVPAALEDRDWVFCAYREQGVRLARGVPEVQELALWRGMPYAIWNPNDYRITPLNATIGTHIPQATGYSYASRMLGRDEVTVAIFGDGATSEGDFHAGLNSAGVWKTPTVFFCQNNLYAQSTPLDEQTAAATLAQKAEAYGFEGVRVDGMDVLAVYDVLKAAVEKARAGGGPTLIESLCYRYTAHSTYDGTPVYRTRDEEGEWLERDPLMRMRAFLAERGLDAEGVETEEQERTKKAMSAAIDELENTPLPPREQVYRSTAAKLSPRHLEQLAREQADAGEEITVVPPEHCLQITEDPALPEETAPMTLVEALNSALDHALSEQDSMLVLGEDVGREGGVFRVTAELYEKYGKERLLDTPLCEIGIAGSAVGMAIAGARPVVEIEFAGFSYTSFDQIVFHIARYPWRTFGAFRMPIVIRMPSGGGHEGYE
;
A
#
# COMPACT_ATOMS: atom_id res chain seq x y z
N MET A 1 -19.03 1.64 54.94
CA MET A 1 -19.11 0.34 54.25
C MET A 1 -20.54 0.14 53.77
N SER A 2 -20.71 -0.37 52.54
CA SER A 2 -21.95 -0.52 51.77
C SER A 2 -22.42 0.72 51.01
N SER A 3 -22.16 0.70 49.70
CA SER A 3 -23.12 1.02 48.62
C SER A 3 -22.32 1.24 47.33
N THR A 4 -22.86 0.75 46.21
CA THR A 4 -22.36 0.85 44.82
C THR A 4 -21.13 0.04 44.40
N ALA A 5 -21.13 -1.27 44.68
CA ALA A 5 -20.66 -2.25 43.70
C ALA A 5 -21.90 -2.86 43.03
N LYS A 6 -22.62 -2.05 42.25
CA LYS A 6 -23.75 -2.52 41.46
C LYS A 6 -23.18 -3.00 40.14
N ALA A 7 -23.24 -4.32 39.97
CA ALA A 7 -22.80 -5.08 38.82
C ALA A 7 -23.00 -4.37 37.48
N LEU A 8 -21.90 -4.08 36.78
CA LEU A 8 -21.87 -4.07 35.32
C LEU A 8 -21.80 -5.53 34.85
N LYS A 9 -22.89 -6.27 35.06
CA LYS A 9 -23.21 -7.42 34.21
C LYS A 9 -24.01 -6.86 33.03
N THR A 10 -23.34 -6.11 32.17
CA THR A 10 -23.77 -6.06 30.78
C THR A 10 -23.54 -7.46 30.23
N GLU A 11 -24.58 -8.09 29.71
CA GLU A 11 -24.45 -9.25 28.84
C GLU A 11 -23.46 -8.86 27.75
N ALA A 12 -22.20 -9.28 27.90
CA ALA A 12 -21.18 -8.97 26.93
C ALA A 12 -21.50 -9.79 25.68
N THR A 13 -22.24 -9.22 24.73
CA THR A 13 -22.20 -9.63 23.34
C THR A 13 -20.74 -9.81 22.99
N SER A 14 -20.38 -10.99 22.47
CA SER A 14 -18.99 -11.29 22.13
C SER A 14 -18.49 -10.24 21.14
N ALA A 15 -17.17 -10.01 21.09
CA ALA A 15 -16.62 -9.12 20.08
C ALA A 15 -17.05 -9.53 18.65
N ALA A 16 -17.23 -10.83 18.40
CA ALA A 16 -17.78 -11.31 17.13
C ALA A 16 -19.22 -10.86 16.90
N ASP A 17 -20.07 -10.80 17.94
CA ASP A 17 -21.44 -10.29 17.82
C ASP A 17 -21.50 -8.78 17.59
N ARG A 18 -20.50 -8.03 18.09
CA ARG A 18 -20.36 -6.58 17.83
C ARG A 18 -19.93 -6.28 16.40
N TYR A 19 -19.24 -7.21 15.76
CA TYR A 19 -18.75 -7.11 14.38
C TYR A 19 -19.29 -8.28 13.54
N PRO A 20 -20.61 -8.27 13.22
CA PRO A 20 -21.19 -9.31 12.40
C PRO A 20 -20.59 -9.31 10.99
N VAL A 21 -20.49 -10.49 10.40
CA VAL A 21 -19.99 -10.63 9.02
C VAL A 21 -21.11 -10.27 8.06
N ARG A 22 -20.91 -9.22 7.26
CA ARG A 22 -21.86 -8.84 6.23
C ARG A 22 -21.79 -9.78 5.04
N GLN A 23 -22.94 -10.28 4.61
CA GLN A 23 -23.12 -11.15 3.45
C GLN A 23 -24.40 -10.71 2.72
N LEU A 24 -24.36 -10.69 1.39
CA LEU A 24 -25.47 -10.31 0.51
C LEU A 24 -25.95 -11.49 -0.34
N ILE A 25 -25.04 -12.39 -0.74
CA ILE A 25 -25.34 -13.65 -1.42
C ILE A 25 -24.73 -14.84 -0.66
N ASP A 26 -25.55 -15.87 -0.44
CA ASP A 26 -25.11 -17.11 0.20
C ASP A 26 -24.23 -17.96 -0.75
N PRO A 27 -23.57 -19.03 -0.26
CA PRO A 27 -22.74 -19.90 -1.11
C PRO A 27 -23.46 -20.55 -2.30
N SER A 28 -24.80 -20.65 -2.28
CA SER A 28 -25.59 -21.15 -3.40
C SER A 28 -25.89 -20.08 -4.47
N GLY A 29 -25.46 -18.84 -4.24
CA GLY A 29 -25.70 -17.71 -5.12
C GLY A 29 -27.02 -16.98 -4.86
N LYS A 30 -27.74 -17.30 -3.78
CA LYS A 30 -29.04 -16.67 -3.48
C LYS A 30 -28.86 -15.41 -2.66
N ALA A 31 -29.64 -14.38 -2.98
CA ALA A 31 -29.68 -13.15 -2.18
C ALA A 31 -30.26 -13.42 -0.78
N VAL A 32 -29.51 -13.01 0.25
CA VAL A 32 -29.90 -13.11 1.67
C VAL A 32 -30.05 -11.73 2.34
N ALA A 33 -29.70 -10.67 1.63
CA ALA A 33 -29.89 -9.28 2.03
C ALA A 33 -30.09 -8.38 0.80
N ASP A 34 -30.32 -7.09 1.03
CA ASP A 34 -30.49 -6.11 -0.05
C ASP A 34 -29.20 -5.97 -0.87
N LEU A 35 -29.33 -6.11 -2.19
CA LEU A 35 -28.22 -6.06 -3.13
C LEU A 35 -27.91 -4.60 -3.53
N PRO A 36 -26.63 -4.27 -3.81
CA PRO A 36 -26.28 -2.97 -4.38
C PRO A 36 -26.93 -2.78 -5.75
N SER A 37 -27.24 -1.54 -6.09
CA SER A 37 -27.75 -1.20 -7.43
C SER A 37 -26.64 -1.33 -8.46
N MET A 38 -26.64 -2.44 -9.20
CA MET A 38 -25.78 -2.69 -10.36
C MET A 38 -26.61 -3.13 -11.55
N ASP A 39 -26.26 -2.60 -12.74
CA ASP A 39 -26.76 -3.15 -13.98
C ASP A 39 -26.10 -4.51 -14.31
N ASP A 40 -26.72 -5.24 -15.22
CA ASP A 40 -26.30 -6.60 -15.55
C ASP A 40 -24.90 -6.64 -16.18
N GLU A 41 -24.51 -5.61 -16.95
CA GLU A 41 -23.15 -5.53 -17.50
C GLU A 41 -22.10 -5.32 -16.42
N THR A 42 -22.38 -4.50 -15.41
CA THR A 42 -21.50 -4.30 -14.26
C THR A 42 -21.30 -5.60 -13.48
N LEU A 43 -22.38 -6.38 -13.29
CA LEU A 43 -22.31 -7.69 -12.65
C LEU A 43 -21.46 -8.68 -13.47
N LEU A 44 -21.66 -8.72 -14.79
CA LEU A 44 -20.87 -9.56 -15.70
C LEU A 44 -19.41 -9.12 -15.75
N GLN A 45 -19.12 -7.82 -15.75
CA GLN A 45 -17.77 -7.28 -15.73
C GLN A 45 -17.04 -7.62 -14.42
N LEU A 46 -17.73 -7.54 -13.28
CA LEU A 46 -17.16 -7.94 -11.99
C LEU A 46 -16.80 -9.43 -11.99
N PHE A 47 -17.70 -10.29 -12.48
CA PHE A 47 -17.44 -11.72 -12.64
C PHE A 47 -16.30 -12.01 -13.64
N ARG A 48 -16.26 -11.29 -14.76
CA ARG A 48 -15.18 -11.35 -15.76
C ARG A 48 -13.83 -11.04 -15.11
N HIS A 49 -13.74 -10.03 -14.24
CA HIS A 49 -12.50 -9.77 -13.50
C HIS A 49 -12.12 -10.90 -12.53
N MET A 50 -13.07 -11.55 -11.87
CA MET A 50 -12.79 -12.73 -11.02
C MET A 50 -12.25 -13.90 -11.85
N VAL A 51 -12.87 -14.20 -13.00
CA VAL A 51 -12.42 -15.24 -13.93
C VAL A 51 -11.02 -14.95 -14.47
N ARG A 52 -10.77 -13.71 -14.90
CA ARG A 52 -9.44 -13.26 -15.35
C ARG A 52 -8.39 -13.48 -14.27
N THR A 53 -8.70 -13.11 -13.02
CA THR A 53 -7.81 -13.26 -11.87
C THR A 53 -7.47 -14.73 -11.62
N ARG A 54 -8.47 -15.62 -11.48
CA ARG A 54 -8.25 -17.06 -11.29
C ARG A 54 -7.46 -17.67 -12.45
N THR A 55 -7.78 -17.28 -13.69
CA THR A 55 -7.10 -17.81 -14.88
C THR A 55 -5.65 -17.35 -14.95
N PHE A 56 -5.37 -16.09 -14.61
CA PHE A 56 -4.00 -15.57 -14.48
C PHE A 56 -3.22 -16.32 -13.40
N ASP A 57 -3.84 -16.56 -12.24
CA ASP A 57 -3.27 -17.29 -11.10
C ASP A 57 -2.84 -18.71 -11.47
N GLU A 58 -3.76 -19.47 -12.05
CA GLU A 58 -3.49 -20.84 -12.48
C GLU A 58 -2.47 -20.92 -13.62
N SER A 59 -2.53 -19.99 -14.56
CA SER A 59 -1.56 -19.89 -15.66
C SER A 59 -0.16 -19.58 -15.14
N SER A 60 -0.03 -18.64 -14.20
CA SER A 60 1.24 -18.27 -13.59
C SER A 60 1.84 -19.42 -12.77
N LEU A 61 1.02 -20.13 -11.99
CA LEU A 61 1.45 -21.35 -11.29
C LEU A 61 1.98 -22.42 -12.26
N LYS A 62 1.32 -22.62 -13.40
CA LYS A 62 1.80 -23.55 -14.44
C LYS A 62 3.14 -23.10 -15.02
N LEU A 63 3.29 -21.82 -15.35
CA LEU A 63 4.54 -21.23 -15.83
C LEU A 63 5.68 -21.42 -14.81
N GLN A 64 5.40 -21.26 -13.52
CA GLN A 64 6.40 -21.46 -12.46
C GLN A 64 6.84 -22.93 -12.39
N ARG A 65 5.89 -23.87 -12.45
CA ARG A 65 6.19 -25.32 -12.40
C ARG A 65 7.04 -25.82 -13.56
N VAL A 66 6.95 -25.18 -14.73
CA VAL A 66 7.79 -25.48 -15.90
C VAL A 66 9.07 -24.63 -15.96
N GLY A 67 9.34 -23.82 -14.93
CA GLY A 67 10.57 -23.03 -14.81
C GLY A 67 10.61 -21.78 -15.70
N ARG A 68 9.48 -21.35 -16.29
CA ARG A 68 9.41 -20.14 -17.13
C ARG A 68 9.31 -18.85 -16.31
N ILE A 69 8.86 -18.93 -15.05
CA ILE A 69 9.00 -17.85 -14.05
C ILE A 69 9.64 -18.43 -12.77
N PRO A 70 10.49 -17.65 -12.05
CA PRO A 70 11.21 -18.13 -10.88
C PRO A 70 10.34 -18.31 -9.63
N ALA A 71 9.34 -17.45 -9.43
CA ALA A 71 8.57 -17.37 -8.20
C ALA A 71 7.14 -16.90 -8.47
N TYR A 72 6.20 -17.33 -7.65
CA TYR A 72 4.84 -16.84 -7.71
C TYR A 72 4.14 -16.90 -6.35
N TYR A 73 3.25 -15.93 -6.10
CA TYR A 73 2.46 -15.83 -4.88
C TYR A 73 0.98 -15.94 -5.24
N PRO A 74 0.39 -17.12 -5.12
CA PRO A 74 -0.95 -17.34 -5.61
C PRO A 74 -2.02 -16.63 -4.77
N CYS A 75 -3.16 -16.33 -5.39
CA CYS A 75 -4.30 -15.64 -4.81
C CYS A 75 -5.64 -16.39 -4.91
N ALA A 76 -5.65 -17.63 -5.42
CA ALA A 76 -6.88 -18.43 -5.52
C ALA A 76 -7.66 -18.50 -4.18
N GLY A 77 -8.93 -18.10 -4.22
CA GLY A 77 -9.84 -17.96 -3.07
C GLY A 77 -9.95 -16.53 -2.53
N MET A 78 -9.18 -15.59 -3.08
CA MET A 78 -9.15 -14.17 -2.68
C MET A 78 -9.55 -13.23 -3.82
N GLU A 79 -10.26 -13.73 -4.84
CA GLU A 79 -10.55 -12.98 -6.07
C GLU A 79 -11.48 -11.80 -5.85
N THR A 80 -12.25 -11.79 -4.75
CA THR A 80 -13.20 -10.72 -4.43
C THR A 80 -12.53 -9.36 -4.25
N HIS A 81 -11.20 -9.28 -4.10
CA HIS A 81 -10.49 -8.01 -4.14
C HIS A 81 -10.69 -7.21 -5.44
N VAL A 82 -11.20 -7.83 -6.52
CA VAL A 82 -11.59 -7.10 -7.75
C VAL A 82 -12.70 -6.07 -7.50
N ALA A 83 -13.42 -6.20 -6.38
CA ALA A 83 -14.39 -5.21 -5.94
C ALA A 83 -13.73 -3.88 -5.54
N VAL A 84 -12.44 -3.86 -5.18
CA VAL A 84 -11.71 -2.62 -4.86
C VAL A 84 -11.73 -1.63 -6.01
N PRO A 85 -11.22 -1.95 -7.22
CA PRO A 85 -11.29 -1.02 -8.33
C PRO A 85 -12.72 -0.73 -8.79
N ALA A 86 -13.66 -1.68 -8.64
CA ALA A 86 -15.06 -1.43 -8.98
C ALA A 86 -15.74 -0.40 -8.05
N ALA A 87 -15.33 -0.31 -6.79
CA ALA A 87 -15.87 0.66 -5.83
C ALA A 87 -15.23 2.06 -5.96
N LEU A 88 -14.09 2.16 -6.65
CA LEU A 88 -13.30 3.37 -6.78
C LEU A 88 -13.58 4.13 -8.08
N GLU A 89 -13.17 5.40 -8.10
CA GLU A 89 -13.14 6.23 -9.29
C GLU A 89 -11.72 6.22 -9.91
N ASP A 90 -11.60 6.66 -11.16
CA ASP A 90 -10.32 6.70 -11.90
C ASP A 90 -9.26 7.60 -11.26
N ARG A 91 -9.67 8.54 -10.39
CA ARG A 91 -8.75 9.43 -9.66
C ARG A 91 -8.21 8.83 -8.36
N ASP A 92 -8.84 7.77 -7.85
CA ASP A 92 -8.46 7.18 -6.56
C ASP A 92 -7.21 6.30 -6.67
N TRP A 93 -6.52 6.13 -5.54
CA TRP A 93 -5.25 5.41 -5.47
C TRP A 93 -5.35 4.10 -4.69
N VAL A 94 -4.59 3.09 -5.14
CA VAL A 94 -4.48 1.82 -4.43
C VAL A 94 -3.03 1.53 -4.05
N PHE A 95 -2.82 1.29 -2.76
CA PHE A 95 -1.55 0.87 -2.18
C PHE A 95 -1.60 -0.64 -1.95
N CYS A 96 -0.83 -1.37 -2.75
CA CYS A 96 -0.85 -2.84 -2.77
C CYS A 96 0.24 -3.44 -1.88
N ALA A 97 -0.04 -4.65 -1.38
CA ALA A 97 0.97 -5.57 -0.89
C ALA A 97 1.52 -6.37 -2.09
N TYR A 98 1.23 -7.68 -2.18
CA TYR A 98 1.72 -8.55 -3.25
C TYR A 98 0.68 -9.49 -3.90
N ARG A 99 -0.45 -9.81 -3.25
CA ARG A 99 -1.44 -10.77 -3.77
C ARG A 99 -2.60 -10.14 -4.56
N GLU A 100 -2.58 -8.84 -4.76
CA GLU A 100 -3.70 -8.06 -5.32
C GLU A 100 -3.69 -8.05 -6.86
N GLN A 101 -3.47 -9.21 -7.48
CA GLN A 101 -3.32 -9.33 -8.93
C GLN A 101 -4.62 -8.96 -9.65
N GLY A 102 -5.77 -9.38 -9.11
CA GLY A 102 -7.07 -9.03 -9.65
C GLY A 102 -7.35 -7.53 -9.58
N VAL A 103 -6.85 -6.82 -8.56
CA VAL A 103 -6.93 -5.35 -8.49
C VAL A 103 -6.15 -4.71 -9.63
N ARG A 104 -4.91 -5.15 -9.87
CA ARG A 104 -4.03 -4.62 -10.91
C ARG A 104 -4.60 -4.88 -12.30
N LEU A 105 -5.02 -6.12 -12.57
CA LEU A 105 -5.65 -6.50 -13.83
C LEU A 105 -6.97 -5.72 -14.06
N ALA A 106 -7.79 -5.53 -13.03
CA ALA A 106 -9.05 -4.80 -13.14
C ALA A 106 -8.86 -3.28 -13.32
N ARG A 107 -7.75 -2.69 -12.84
CA ARG A 107 -7.33 -1.32 -13.19
C ARG A 107 -6.71 -1.19 -14.59
N GLY A 108 -6.59 -2.30 -15.33
CA GLY A 108 -6.11 -2.30 -16.70
C GLY A 108 -4.61 -2.56 -16.88
N VAL A 109 -3.88 -2.92 -15.82
CA VAL A 109 -2.49 -3.39 -15.97
C VAL A 109 -2.49 -4.62 -16.90
N PRO A 110 -1.73 -4.60 -18.00
CA PRO A 110 -1.64 -5.73 -18.92
C PRO A 110 -1.02 -6.96 -18.27
N GLU A 111 -1.44 -8.16 -18.70
CA GLU A 111 -0.88 -9.44 -18.22
C GLU A 111 0.64 -9.50 -18.38
N VAL A 112 1.18 -8.92 -19.44
CA VAL A 112 2.64 -8.88 -19.66
C VAL A 112 3.37 -8.10 -18.58
N GLN A 113 2.81 -6.99 -18.09
CA GLN A 113 3.41 -6.18 -17.03
C GLN A 113 3.23 -6.83 -15.65
N GLU A 114 2.09 -7.47 -15.40
CA GLU A 114 1.90 -8.25 -14.17
C GLU A 114 2.81 -9.49 -14.14
N LEU A 115 2.97 -10.17 -15.26
CA LEU A 115 3.85 -11.35 -15.37
C LEU A 115 5.33 -10.96 -15.30
N ALA A 116 5.71 -9.79 -15.80
CA ALA A 116 7.07 -9.26 -15.72
C ALA A 116 7.59 -9.19 -14.28
N LEU A 117 6.73 -8.80 -13.34
CA LEU A 117 7.02 -8.78 -11.90
C LEU A 117 7.48 -10.15 -11.42
N TRP A 118 6.70 -11.19 -11.73
CA TRP A 118 6.98 -12.57 -11.33
C TRP A 118 8.14 -13.19 -12.10
N ARG A 119 8.40 -12.72 -13.32
CA ARG A 119 9.55 -13.11 -14.14
C ARG A 119 10.87 -12.51 -13.66
N GLY A 120 10.83 -11.55 -12.73
CA GLY A 120 12.00 -10.84 -12.23
C GLY A 120 12.50 -9.75 -13.19
N MET A 121 11.59 -9.14 -13.95
CA MET A 121 11.89 -8.10 -14.95
C MET A 121 11.29 -6.75 -14.50
N PRO A 122 11.87 -6.09 -13.47
CA PRO A 122 11.30 -4.87 -12.90
C PRO A 122 11.14 -3.74 -13.91
N TYR A 123 11.92 -3.72 -14.98
CA TYR A 123 11.86 -2.72 -16.06
C TYR A 123 10.69 -2.89 -17.03
N ALA A 124 9.99 -4.02 -16.95
CA ALA A 124 8.81 -4.31 -17.76
C ALA A 124 7.52 -4.31 -16.92
N ILE A 125 7.58 -3.88 -15.65
CA ILE A 125 6.37 -3.69 -14.83
C ILE A 125 5.70 -2.35 -15.20
N TRP A 126 4.50 -2.12 -14.68
CA TRP A 126 3.73 -0.91 -14.95
C TRP A 126 4.36 0.33 -14.30
N ASN A 127 4.14 1.49 -14.93
CA ASN A 127 4.34 2.77 -14.28
C ASN A 127 3.19 3.00 -13.29
N PRO A 128 3.46 3.21 -11.99
CA PRO A 128 2.41 3.33 -10.99
C PRO A 128 1.47 4.53 -11.21
N ASN A 129 1.93 5.59 -11.86
CA ASN A 129 1.10 6.78 -12.13
C ASN A 129 0.04 6.53 -13.20
N ASP A 130 0.32 5.65 -14.18
CA ASP A 130 -0.60 5.39 -15.30
C ASP A 130 -1.87 4.66 -14.84
N TYR A 131 -1.76 3.86 -13.78
CA TYR A 131 -2.84 3.03 -13.24
C TYR A 131 -3.26 3.42 -11.82
N ARG A 132 -2.58 4.40 -11.20
CA ARG A 132 -2.76 4.82 -9.79
C ARG A 132 -2.69 3.67 -8.80
N ILE A 133 -1.76 2.75 -9.04
CA ILE A 133 -1.49 1.60 -8.20
C ILE A 133 0.00 1.54 -7.90
N THR A 134 0.36 1.50 -6.61
CA THR A 134 1.76 1.33 -6.22
C THR A 134 2.31 -0.01 -6.71
N PRO A 135 3.62 -0.11 -7.00
CA PRO A 135 4.25 -1.40 -7.23
C PRO A 135 4.04 -2.35 -6.05
N LEU A 136 4.26 -3.64 -6.28
CA LEU A 136 4.27 -4.65 -5.22
C LEU A 136 5.18 -4.21 -4.06
N ASN A 137 4.68 -4.35 -2.83
CA ASN A 137 5.44 -4.17 -1.61
C ASN A 137 5.63 -5.50 -0.88
N ALA A 138 6.88 -5.97 -0.81
CA ALA A 138 7.24 -7.20 -0.12
C ALA A 138 7.50 -6.99 1.37
N THR A 139 7.85 -5.77 1.80
CA THR A 139 8.01 -5.44 3.22
C THR A 139 6.63 -5.26 3.83
N ILE A 140 6.24 -6.19 4.68
CA ILE A 140 4.88 -6.32 5.21
C ILE A 140 4.48 -5.03 5.95
N GLY A 141 3.24 -4.56 5.75
CA GLY A 141 2.67 -3.42 6.46
C GLY A 141 3.18 -2.03 6.06
N THR A 142 4.39 -1.91 5.52
CA THR A 142 5.05 -0.60 5.33
C THR A 142 4.34 0.38 4.39
N HIS A 143 3.47 -0.06 3.48
CA HIS A 143 2.67 0.82 2.62
C HIS A 143 1.44 1.41 3.33
N ILE A 144 1.06 0.90 4.50
CA ILE A 144 -0.11 1.37 5.26
C ILE A 144 0.06 2.84 5.70
N PRO A 145 1.15 3.25 6.39
CA PRO A 145 1.35 4.66 6.72
C PRO A 145 1.59 5.52 5.47
N GLN A 146 2.10 4.95 4.37
CA GLN A 146 2.25 5.66 3.10
C GLN A 146 0.88 5.99 2.48
N ALA A 147 -0.10 5.08 2.53
CA ALA A 147 -1.45 5.38 2.08
C ALA A 147 -2.07 6.52 2.90
N THR A 148 -1.89 6.51 4.22
CA THR A 148 -2.33 7.60 5.12
C THR A 148 -1.69 8.94 4.73
N GLY A 149 -0.37 8.97 4.54
CA GLY A 149 0.36 10.17 4.13
C GLY A 149 -0.04 10.67 2.74
N TYR A 150 -0.28 9.76 1.79
CA TYR A 150 -0.80 10.11 0.47
C TYR A 150 -2.16 10.79 0.57
N SER A 151 -3.10 10.19 1.31
CA SER A 151 -4.44 10.76 1.52
C SER A 151 -4.39 12.14 2.18
N TYR A 152 -3.49 12.33 3.15
CA TYR A 152 -3.28 13.62 3.79
C TYR A 152 -2.81 14.67 2.79
N ALA A 153 -1.72 14.39 2.05
CA ALA A 153 -1.15 15.32 1.09
C ALA A 153 -2.09 15.60 -0.09
N SER A 154 -2.81 14.59 -0.57
CA SER A 154 -3.79 14.75 -1.64
C SER A 154 -4.88 15.75 -1.25
N ARG A 155 -5.42 15.63 -0.02
CA ARG A 155 -6.37 16.61 0.54
C ARG A 155 -5.73 17.99 0.72
N MET A 156 -4.51 18.06 1.26
CA MET A 156 -3.77 19.32 1.43
C MET A 156 -3.58 20.06 0.09
N LEU A 157 -3.35 19.31 -0.98
CA LEU A 157 -3.20 19.80 -2.35
C LEU A 157 -4.54 20.05 -3.06
N GLY A 158 -5.67 19.97 -2.34
CA GLY A 158 -7.00 20.28 -2.86
C GLY A 158 -7.57 19.24 -3.82
N ARG A 159 -7.08 17.99 -3.78
CA ARG A 159 -7.57 16.91 -4.63
C ARG A 159 -8.68 16.11 -3.94
N ASP A 160 -9.72 15.77 -4.70
CA ASP A 160 -10.81 14.90 -4.26
C ASP A 160 -10.47 13.43 -4.57
N GLU A 161 -9.59 12.82 -3.79
CA GLU A 161 -9.15 11.44 -3.99
C GLU A 161 -9.34 10.62 -2.71
N VAL A 162 -9.72 9.35 -2.87
CA VAL A 162 -9.70 8.34 -1.82
C VAL A 162 -8.51 7.41 -2.04
N THR A 163 -7.92 6.93 -0.96
CA THR A 163 -6.84 5.94 -1.01
C THR A 163 -7.26 4.65 -0.34
N VAL A 164 -7.03 3.52 -1.01
CA VAL A 164 -7.23 2.18 -0.43
C VAL A 164 -5.88 1.53 -0.17
N ALA A 165 -5.61 1.15 1.07
CA ALA A 165 -4.47 0.29 1.42
C ALA A 165 -4.94 -1.16 1.56
N ILE A 166 -4.39 -2.06 0.75
CA ILE A 166 -4.73 -3.49 0.81
C ILE A 166 -3.59 -4.25 1.48
N PHE A 167 -3.91 -5.10 2.45
CA PHE A 167 -2.92 -5.90 3.19
C PHE A 167 -3.54 -7.21 3.70
N GLY A 168 -2.71 -8.16 4.12
CA GLY A 168 -3.16 -9.42 4.72
C GLY A 168 -3.29 -9.34 6.25
N ASP A 169 -3.96 -10.31 6.86
CA ASP A 169 -4.13 -10.44 8.32
C ASP A 169 -2.81 -10.36 9.11
N GLY A 170 -1.76 -11.02 8.64
CA GLY A 170 -0.43 -10.95 9.26
C GLY A 170 0.17 -9.54 9.32
N ALA A 171 -0.19 -8.64 8.41
CA ALA A 171 0.28 -7.25 8.47
C ALA A 171 -0.30 -6.49 9.67
N THR A 172 -1.37 -6.99 10.29
CA THR A 172 -1.96 -6.37 11.49
C THR A 172 -1.15 -6.62 12.77
N SER A 173 -0.05 -7.36 12.67
CA SER A 173 0.95 -7.57 13.72
C SER A 173 2.15 -6.61 13.59
N GLU A 174 2.28 -5.91 12.46
CA GLU A 174 3.40 -5.00 12.19
C GLU A 174 3.20 -3.62 12.83
N GLY A 175 4.30 -2.98 13.23
CA GLY A 175 4.29 -1.61 13.77
C GLY A 175 3.68 -0.60 12.80
N ASP A 176 3.95 -0.74 11.50
CA ASP A 176 3.41 0.12 10.45
C ASP A 176 1.87 0.12 10.39
N PHE A 177 1.22 -1.00 10.70
CA PHE A 177 -0.24 -1.06 10.77
C PHE A 177 -0.75 -0.12 11.87
N HIS A 178 -0.18 -0.22 13.07
CA HIS A 178 -0.56 0.63 14.20
C HIS A 178 -0.27 2.11 13.90
N ALA A 179 0.91 2.40 13.35
CA ALA A 179 1.32 3.75 13.00
C ALA A 179 0.39 4.39 11.95
N GLY A 180 0.14 3.69 10.84
CA GLY A 180 -0.66 4.20 9.73
C GLY A 180 -2.12 4.43 10.10
N LEU A 181 -2.74 3.51 10.86
CA LEU A 181 -4.13 3.65 11.29
C LEU A 181 -4.28 4.72 12.36
N ASN A 182 -3.37 4.80 13.34
CA ASN A 182 -3.42 5.84 14.36
C ASN A 182 -3.33 7.25 13.74
N SER A 183 -2.38 7.47 12.83
CA SER A 183 -2.25 8.73 12.09
C SER A 183 -3.49 9.04 11.24
N ALA A 184 -4.08 8.03 10.58
CA ALA A 184 -5.30 8.21 9.80
C ALA A 184 -6.49 8.65 10.68
N GLY A 185 -6.62 8.08 11.88
CA GLY A 185 -7.64 8.48 12.86
C GLY A 185 -7.45 9.93 13.33
N VAL A 186 -6.21 10.29 13.70
CA VAL A 186 -5.87 11.65 14.17
C VAL A 186 -6.11 12.70 13.07
N TRP A 187 -5.68 12.43 11.85
CA TRP A 187 -5.78 13.38 10.73
C TRP A 187 -7.09 13.30 9.95
N LYS A 188 -7.94 12.31 10.28
CA LYS A 188 -9.19 11.97 9.58
C LYS A 188 -8.98 11.88 8.06
N THR A 189 -7.98 11.11 7.63
CA THR A 189 -7.65 10.99 6.21
C THR A 189 -8.74 10.24 5.44
N PRO A 190 -8.95 10.54 4.15
CA PRO A 190 -9.84 9.76 3.27
C PRO A 190 -9.19 8.42 2.86
N THR A 191 -8.89 7.58 3.86
CA THR A 191 -8.18 6.29 3.67
C THR A 191 -9.08 5.12 4.04
N VAL A 192 -9.20 4.13 3.15
CA VAL A 192 -9.86 2.85 3.41
C VAL A 192 -8.80 1.77 3.58
N PHE A 193 -8.85 1.06 4.71
CA PHE A 193 -7.93 -0.04 5.01
C PHE A 193 -8.64 -1.36 4.72
N PHE A 194 -8.20 -2.09 3.70
CA PHE A 194 -8.82 -3.35 3.27
C PHE A 194 -7.92 -4.54 3.64
N CYS A 195 -8.26 -5.19 4.75
CA CYS A 195 -7.55 -6.36 5.26
C CYS A 195 -8.14 -7.63 4.65
N GLN A 196 -7.37 -8.32 3.80
CA GLN A 196 -7.68 -9.65 3.31
C GLN A 196 -7.28 -10.68 4.38
N ASN A 197 -8.22 -11.02 5.25
CA ASN A 197 -8.01 -12.00 6.32
C ASN A 197 -8.23 -13.41 5.76
N ASN A 198 -7.13 -14.09 5.40
CA ASN A 198 -7.16 -15.47 4.92
C ASN A 198 -6.85 -16.50 6.02
N LEU A 199 -6.90 -16.07 7.28
CA LEU A 199 -6.66 -16.82 8.51
C LEU A 199 -5.20 -17.21 8.79
N TYR A 200 -4.26 -16.97 7.86
CA TYR A 200 -2.88 -17.44 7.99
C TYR A 200 -1.82 -16.45 7.50
N ALA A 201 -0.96 -16.03 8.43
CA ALA A 201 0.28 -15.31 8.15
C ALA A 201 1.40 -16.29 7.81
N GLN A 202 1.62 -16.53 6.51
CA GLN A 202 2.45 -17.63 6.01
C GLN A 202 1.89 -18.99 6.47
N SER A 203 2.43 -19.52 7.58
CA SER A 203 2.02 -20.75 8.25
C SER A 203 1.44 -20.53 9.66
N THR A 204 1.52 -19.31 10.19
CA THR A 204 1.05 -19.00 11.55
C THR A 204 -0.44 -18.66 11.51
N PRO A 205 -1.29 -19.38 12.25
CA PRO A 205 -2.73 -19.11 12.29
C PRO A 205 -3.03 -17.77 12.99
N LEU A 206 -4.20 -17.20 12.69
CA LEU A 206 -4.63 -15.90 13.18
C LEU A 206 -4.62 -15.75 14.71
N ASP A 207 -5.00 -16.80 15.43
CA ASP A 207 -5.06 -16.82 16.90
C ASP A 207 -3.66 -16.84 17.55
N GLU A 208 -2.61 -17.19 16.81
CA GLU A 208 -1.21 -17.02 17.20
C GLU A 208 -0.63 -15.67 16.78
N GLN A 209 -1.29 -14.94 15.87
CA GLN A 209 -0.89 -13.58 15.48
C GLN A 209 -1.41 -12.52 16.43
N THR A 210 -2.64 -12.69 16.94
CA THR A 210 -3.26 -11.67 17.78
C THR A 210 -4.32 -12.24 18.72
N ALA A 211 -4.39 -11.68 19.94
CA ALA A 211 -5.45 -11.98 20.90
C ALA A 211 -6.79 -11.27 20.57
N ALA A 212 -6.80 -10.42 19.55
CA ALA A 212 -7.98 -9.72 19.09
C ALA A 212 -8.96 -10.73 18.43
N ALA A 213 -10.13 -10.95 19.06
CA ALA A 213 -11.24 -11.76 18.52
C ALA A 213 -11.63 -11.47 17.05
N THR A 214 -11.54 -10.23 16.58
CA THR A 214 -11.65 -9.84 15.17
C THR A 214 -10.57 -8.82 14.82
N LEU A 215 -10.26 -8.65 13.53
CA LEU A 215 -9.35 -7.59 13.09
C LEU A 215 -10.07 -6.25 12.95
N ALA A 216 -11.35 -6.25 12.56
CA ALA A 216 -12.17 -5.04 12.50
C ALA A 216 -12.22 -4.28 13.83
N GLN A 217 -12.29 -4.99 14.98
CA GLN A 217 -12.32 -4.31 16.28
C GLN A 217 -11.06 -3.51 16.60
N LYS A 218 -9.91 -3.81 15.96
CA LYS A 218 -8.68 -3.04 16.17
C LYS A 218 -8.87 -1.56 15.78
N ALA A 219 -9.83 -1.25 14.89
CA ALA A 219 -10.19 0.12 14.51
C ALA A 219 -10.67 0.97 15.71
N GLU A 220 -11.29 0.35 16.72
CA GLU A 220 -11.80 1.04 17.91
C GLU A 220 -10.68 1.77 18.66
N ALA A 221 -9.48 1.17 18.72
CA ALA A 221 -8.31 1.78 19.36
C ALA A 221 -7.80 3.03 18.64
N TYR A 222 -8.12 3.21 17.35
CA TYR A 222 -7.71 4.35 16.54
C TYR A 222 -8.83 5.38 16.34
N GLY A 223 -10.00 5.17 16.96
CA GLY A 223 -11.10 6.13 16.96
C GLY A 223 -11.92 6.18 15.67
N PHE A 224 -11.93 5.11 14.86
CA PHE A 224 -12.78 5.02 13.67
C PHE A 224 -13.40 3.63 13.49
N GLU A 225 -14.24 3.50 12.46
CA GLU A 225 -15.09 2.33 12.25
C GLU A 225 -14.33 1.13 11.69
N GLY A 226 -14.63 -0.05 12.24
CA GLY A 226 -14.24 -1.35 11.70
C GLY A 226 -15.47 -2.14 11.24
N VAL A 227 -15.39 -2.79 10.08
CA VAL A 227 -16.48 -3.60 9.50
C VAL A 227 -15.94 -4.97 9.08
N ARG A 228 -16.74 -6.02 9.25
CA ARG A 228 -16.45 -7.36 8.71
C ARG A 228 -17.35 -7.69 7.53
N VAL A 229 -16.76 -8.33 6.54
CA VAL A 229 -17.46 -8.77 5.33
C VAL A 229 -17.06 -10.19 4.99
N ASP A 230 -18.00 -10.97 4.46
CA ASP A 230 -17.71 -12.26 3.84
C ASP A 230 -16.87 -12.00 2.58
N GLY A 231 -15.56 -12.23 2.70
CA GLY A 231 -14.59 -12.04 1.63
C GLY A 231 -14.72 -13.05 0.50
N MET A 232 -15.68 -13.99 0.58
CA MET A 232 -16.05 -14.89 -0.50
C MET A 232 -17.31 -14.43 -1.25
N ASP A 233 -17.94 -13.33 -0.81
CA ASP A 233 -19.08 -12.67 -1.42
C ASP A 233 -18.64 -11.35 -2.07
N VAL A 234 -18.43 -11.36 -3.39
CA VAL A 234 -17.95 -10.16 -4.10
C VAL A 234 -18.93 -8.98 -4.05
N LEU A 235 -20.25 -9.24 -3.94
CA LEU A 235 -21.25 -8.17 -3.87
C LEU A 235 -21.25 -7.52 -2.49
N ALA A 236 -21.09 -8.30 -1.43
CA ALA A 236 -20.92 -7.76 -0.08
C ALA A 236 -19.62 -6.96 0.05
N VAL A 237 -18.52 -7.48 -0.50
CA VAL A 237 -17.22 -6.78 -0.51
C VAL A 237 -17.33 -5.45 -1.26
N TYR A 238 -17.95 -5.44 -2.45
CA TYR A 238 -18.21 -4.20 -3.19
C TYR A 238 -19.04 -3.21 -2.36
N ASP A 239 -20.14 -3.64 -1.77
CA ASP A 239 -21.05 -2.72 -1.10
C ASP A 239 -20.40 -2.06 0.13
N VAL A 240 -19.65 -2.84 0.92
CA VAL A 240 -18.89 -2.33 2.07
C VAL A 240 -17.79 -1.37 1.61
N LEU A 241 -17.04 -1.71 0.55
CA LEU A 241 -16.03 -0.84 -0.01
C LEU A 241 -16.62 0.47 -0.54
N LYS A 242 -17.74 0.39 -1.27
CA LYS A 242 -18.41 1.56 -1.85
C LYS A 242 -18.87 2.53 -0.75
N ALA A 243 -19.51 2.02 0.30
CA ALA A 243 -19.91 2.81 1.46
C ALA A 243 -18.71 3.45 2.19
N ALA A 244 -17.62 2.69 2.37
CA ALA A 244 -16.41 3.19 3.00
C ALA A 244 -15.72 4.29 2.17
N VAL A 245 -15.67 4.12 0.85
CA VAL A 245 -15.13 5.10 -0.10
C VAL A 245 -15.97 6.38 -0.09
N GLU A 246 -17.29 6.27 -0.16
CA GLU A 246 -18.20 7.42 -0.11
C GLU A 246 -18.08 8.19 1.22
N LYS A 247 -18.03 7.47 2.35
CA LYS A 247 -17.79 8.05 3.67
C LYS A 247 -16.44 8.78 3.73
N ALA A 248 -15.36 8.14 3.27
CA ALA A 248 -14.03 8.73 3.24
C ALA A 248 -14.00 10.01 2.40
N ARG A 249 -14.57 9.96 1.19
CA ARG A 249 -14.70 11.10 0.27
C ARG A 249 -15.49 12.26 0.88
N ALA A 250 -16.58 11.96 1.59
CA ALA A 250 -17.40 12.95 2.28
C ALA A 250 -16.75 13.54 3.56
N GLY A 251 -15.51 13.16 3.88
CA GLY A 251 -14.81 13.64 5.08
C GLY A 251 -15.22 12.92 6.38
N GLY A 252 -15.91 11.78 6.28
CA GLY A 252 -16.27 10.93 7.41
C GLY A 252 -15.10 10.17 8.05
N GLY A 253 -13.88 10.34 7.50
CA GLY A 253 -12.66 9.73 7.99
C GLY A 253 -12.47 8.27 7.54
N PRO A 254 -11.46 7.59 8.11
CA PRO A 254 -11.07 6.27 7.65
C PRO A 254 -12.05 5.15 8.08
N THR A 255 -11.92 4.01 7.41
CA THR A 255 -12.63 2.76 7.75
C THR A 255 -11.70 1.56 7.59
N LEU A 256 -11.73 0.63 8.55
CA LEU A 256 -11.05 -0.66 8.45
C LEU A 256 -12.06 -1.74 8.04
N ILE A 257 -11.80 -2.41 6.93
CA ILE A 257 -12.61 -3.52 6.43
C ILE A 257 -11.80 -4.81 6.63
N GLU A 258 -12.33 -5.73 7.42
CA GLU A 258 -11.85 -7.10 7.53
C GLU A 258 -12.65 -7.99 6.58
N SER A 259 -12.01 -8.40 5.49
CA SER A 259 -12.56 -9.30 4.48
C SER A 259 -12.14 -10.74 4.78
N LEU A 260 -13.07 -11.55 5.29
CA LEU A 260 -12.84 -12.94 5.65
C LEU A 260 -12.83 -13.81 4.39
N CYS A 261 -11.66 -14.23 3.96
CA CYS A 261 -11.46 -15.01 2.74
C CYS A 261 -10.59 -16.24 3.05
N TYR A 262 -10.14 -16.93 2.01
CA TYR A 262 -9.26 -18.07 2.18
C TYR A 262 -8.28 -18.17 1.03
N ARG A 263 -7.07 -18.67 1.32
CA ARG A 263 -6.05 -18.92 0.31
C ARG A 263 -5.96 -20.43 0.08
N TYR A 264 -6.41 -20.94 -1.05
CA TYR A 264 -6.43 -22.39 -1.28
C TYR A 264 -5.02 -23.01 -1.35
N THR A 265 -4.06 -22.25 -1.86
CA THR A 265 -2.69 -22.71 -2.10
C THR A 265 -1.72 -22.30 -0.99
N ALA A 266 -0.48 -22.77 -1.08
CA ALA A 266 0.59 -22.40 -0.16
C ALA A 266 0.88 -20.88 -0.19
N HIS A 267 1.67 -20.39 0.77
CA HIS A 267 2.01 -18.98 0.86
C HIS A 267 2.78 -18.51 -0.40
N SER A 268 3.73 -19.30 -0.87
CA SER A 268 4.46 -19.05 -2.10
C SER A 268 4.77 -20.36 -2.82
N THR A 269 5.23 -20.28 -4.07
CA THR A 269 5.73 -21.46 -4.79
C THR A 269 7.05 -22.02 -4.26
N TYR A 270 7.68 -21.36 -3.28
CA TYR A 270 8.85 -21.90 -2.56
C TYR A 270 8.44 -22.83 -1.43
N ASP A 271 7.21 -22.71 -0.95
CA ASP A 271 6.73 -23.48 0.18
C ASP A 271 6.29 -24.88 -0.27
N GLY A 272 6.50 -25.86 0.62
CA GLY A 272 5.95 -27.20 0.46
C GLY A 272 4.43 -27.23 0.65
N THR A 273 3.88 -28.43 0.61
CA THR A 273 2.47 -28.65 0.97
C THR A 273 2.17 -28.08 2.36
N PRO A 274 1.14 -27.23 2.51
CA PRO A 274 0.73 -26.69 3.80
C PRO A 274 0.49 -27.80 4.83
N VAL A 275 1.11 -27.67 6.00
CA VAL A 275 0.96 -28.62 7.13
C VAL A 275 0.13 -28.05 8.28
N TYR A 276 -0.29 -26.78 8.17
CA TYR A 276 -0.99 -26.00 9.19
C TYR A 276 -2.50 -25.90 8.96
N ARG A 277 -3.04 -26.62 7.96
CA ARG A 277 -4.46 -26.62 7.58
C ARG A 277 -4.94 -28.05 7.39
N THR A 278 -6.21 -28.29 7.69
CA THR A 278 -6.82 -29.61 7.48
C THR A 278 -7.52 -29.68 6.13
N ARG A 279 -7.69 -30.89 5.60
CA ARG A 279 -8.48 -31.08 4.36
C ARG A 279 -9.96 -30.75 4.54
N ASP A 280 -10.48 -30.97 5.75
CA ASP A 280 -11.88 -30.68 6.07
C ASP A 280 -12.12 -29.16 6.04
N GLU A 281 -11.23 -28.39 6.67
CA GLU A 281 -11.24 -26.92 6.60
C GLU A 281 -11.14 -26.41 5.16
N GLU A 282 -10.19 -26.93 4.37
CA GLU A 282 -10.07 -26.57 2.96
C GLU A 282 -11.35 -26.90 2.17
N GLY A 283 -12.01 -28.03 2.48
CA GLY A 283 -13.29 -28.42 1.90
C GLY A 283 -14.41 -27.43 2.20
N GLU A 284 -14.54 -26.99 3.46
CA GLU A 284 -15.55 -26.00 3.86
C GLU A 284 -15.40 -24.66 3.14
N TRP A 285 -14.15 -24.23 2.88
CA TRP A 285 -13.89 -23.01 2.13
C TRP A 285 -14.12 -23.16 0.63
N LEU A 286 -13.85 -24.35 0.06
CA LEU A 286 -14.15 -24.64 -1.35
C LEU A 286 -15.65 -24.63 -1.65
N GLU A 287 -16.50 -25.06 -0.70
CA GLU A 287 -17.96 -24.93 -0.82
C GLU A 287 -18.42 -23.47 -0.89
N ARG A 288 -17.58 -22.53 -0.46
CA ARG A 288 -17.85 -21.09 -0.43
C ARG A 288 -17.19 -20.34 -1.58
N ASP A 289 -16.58 -21.02 -2.54
CA ASP A 289 -15.74 -20.43 -3.58
C ASP A 289 -16.42 -19.23 -4.28
N PRO A 290 -15.71 -18.09 -4.39
CA PRO A 290 -16.34 -16.83 -4.81
C PRO A 290 -16.73 -16.85 -6.29
N LEU A 291 -15.98 -17.56 -7.17
CA LEU A 291 -16.37 -17.70 -8.57
C LEU A 291 -17.62 -18.57 -8.69
N MET A 292 -17.65 -19.71 -8.00
CA MET A 292 -18.81 -20.61 -8.05
C MET A 292 -20.08 -19.92 -7.53
N ARG A 293 -19.94 -19.15 -6.44
CA ARG A 293 -21.02 -18.35 -5.86
C ARG A 293 -21.54 -17.30 -6.84
N MET A 294 -20.66 -16.48 -7.41
CA MET A 294 -21.04 -15.43 -8.35
C MET A 294 -21.63 -15.99 -9.64
N ARG A 295 -21.10 -17.11 -10.14
CA ARG A 295 -21.63 -17.83 -11.31
C ARG A 295 -23.07 -18.31 -11.07
N ALA A 296 -23.35 -18.86 -9.90
CA ALA A 296 -24.69 -19.31 -9.53
C ALA A 296 -25.68 -18.12 -9.43
N PHE A 297 -25.26 -17.02 -8.80
CA PHE A 297 -26.05 -15.80 -8.70
C PHE A 297 -26.42 -15.23 -10.09
N LEU A 298 -25.44 -15.13 -10.99
CA LEU A 298 -25.66 -14.66 -12.37
C LEU A 298 -26.61 -15.57 -13.15
N ALA A 299 -26.47 -16.90 -13.01
CA ALA A 299 -27.33 -17.87 -13.66
C ALA A 299 -28.79 -17.77 -13.17
N GLU A 300 -29.00 -17.58 -11.85
CA GLU A 300 -30.35 -17.36 -11.29
C GLU A 300 -31.01 -16.09 -11.83
N ARG A 301 -30.20 -15.06 -12.11
CA ARG A 301 -30.63 -13.80 -12.74
C ARG A 301 -30.85 -13.90 -14.26
N GLY A 302 -30.56 -15.06 -14.87
CA GLY A 302 -30.71 -15.28 -16.31
C GLY A 302 -29.59 -14.71 -17.18
N LEU A 303 -28.42 -14.44 -16.58
CA LEU A 303 -27.24 -13.92 -17.28
C LEU A 303 -26.30 -15.06 -17.70
N ASP A 304 -25.64 -14.89 -18.84
CA ASP A 304 -24.75 -15.91 -19.43
C ASP A 304 -23.38 -15.97 -18.75
N ALA A 305 -23.36 -16.46 -17.51
CA ALA A 305 -22.12 -16.61 -16.75
C ALA A 305 -21.16 -17.62 -17.40
N GLU A 306 -21.68 -18.71 -17.97
CA GLU A 306 -20.84 -19.76 -18.59
C GLU A 306 -20.14 -19.27 -19.86
N GLY A 307 -20.84 -18.51 -20.70
CA GLY A 307 -20.26 -17.86 -21.88
C GLY A 307 -19.17 -16.86 -21.49
N VAL A 308 -19.43 -15.97 -20.52
CA VAL A 308 -18.45 -14.99 -20.04
C VAL A 308 -17.24 -15.66 -19.41
N GLU A 309 -17.43 -16.72 -18.63
CA GLU A 309 -16.33 -17.48 -18.05
C GLU A 309 -15.44 -18.11 -19.13
N THR A 310 -16.05 -18.75 -20.12
CA THR A 310 -15.32 -19.40 -21.23
C THR A 310 -14.53 -18.38 -22.04
N GLU A 311 -15.17 -17.29 -22.45
CA GLU A 311 -14.55 -16.20 -23.22
C GLU A 311 -13.35 -15.61 -22.48
N GLU A 312 -13.53 -15.27 -21.20
CA GLU A 312 -12.49 -14.63 -20.42
C GLU A 312 -11.31 -15.56 -20.14
N GLN A 313 -11.58 -16.85 -19.88
CA GLN A 313 -10.52 -17.85 -19.73
C GLN A 313 -9.67 -17.96 -21.01
N GLU A 314 -10.31 -18.03 -22.18
CA GLU A 314 -9.61 -18.10 -23.47
C GLU A 314 -8.79 -16.84 -23.73
N ARG A 315 -9.39 -15.66 -23.50
CA ARG A 315 -8.71 -14.36 -23.64
C ARG A 315 -7.48 -14.28 -22.75
N THR A 316 -7.61 -14.62 -21.47
CA THR A 316 -6.52 -14.55 -20.49
C THR A 316 -5.42 -15.55 -20.82
N LYS A 317 -5.76 -16.79 -21.17
CA LYS A 317 -4.76 -17.80 -21.58
C LYS A 317 -3.97 -17.36 -22.81
N LYS A 318 -4.64 -16.74 -23.79
CA LYS A 318 -3.99 -16.18 -24.98
C LYS A 318 -3.06 -15.02 -24.62
N ALA A 319 -3.53 -14.09 -23.78
CA ALA A 319 -2.72 -12.97 -23.30
C ALA A 319 -1.49 -13.45 -22.51
N MET A 320 -1.65 -14.46 -21.65
CA MET A 320 -0.55 -15.07 -20.88
C MET A 320 0.48 -15.74 -21.78
N SER A 321 0.06 -16.44 -22.83
CA SER A 321 0.99 -17.03 -23.81
C SER A 321 1.78 -15.95 -24.55
N ALA A 322 1.10 -14.90 -25.02
CA ALA A 322 1.77 -13.79 -25.70
C ALA A 322 2.73 -13.05 -24.76
N ALA A 323 2.31 -12.81 -23.51
CA ALA A 323 3.09 -12.16 -22.48
C ALA A 323 4.40 -12.90 -22.17
N ILE A 324 4.34 -14.21 -21.93
CA ILE A 324 5.55 -14.97 -21.61
C ILE A 324 6.51 -15.04 -22.80
N ASP A 325 5.97 -15.16 -24.03
CA ASP A 325 6.79 -15.18 -25.25
C ASP A 325 7.45 -13.81 -25.47
N GLU A 326 6.74 -12.71 -25.22
CA GLU A 326 7.31 -11.35 -25.27
C GLU A 326 8.42 -11.17 -24.24
N LEU A 327 8.19 -11.55 -22.97
CA LEU A 327 9.15 -11.40 -21.89
C LEU A 327 10.43 -12.22 -22.11
N GLU A 328 10.31 -13.45 -22.63
CA GLU A 328 11.47 -14.30 -22.93
C GLU A 328 12.32 -13.75 -24.08
N ASN A 329 11.73 -12.97 -24.99
CA ASN A 329 12.43 -12.32 -26.09
C ASN A 329 12.84 -10.87 -25.78
N THR A 330 12.48 -10.35 -24.60
CA THR A 330 12.83 -9.00 -24.17
C THR A 330 14.24 -8.99 -23.58
N PRO A 331 15.19 -8.20 -24.12
CA PRO A 331 16.54 -8.10 -23.58
C PRO A 331 16.51 -7.55 -22.15
N LEU A 332 17.43 -8.04 -21.31
CA LEU A 332 17.71 -7.39 -20.03
C LEU A 332 18.32 -6.00 -20.28
N PRO A 333 17.90 -4.95 -19.54
CA PRO A 333 18.54 -3.66 -19.63
C PRO A 333 19.99 -3.75 -19.14
N PRO A 334 20.87 -2.82 -19.55
CA PRO A 334 22.23 -2.76 -19.05
C PRO A 334 22.24 -2.50 -17.53
N ARG A 335 23.28 -2.95 -16.82
CA ARG A 335 23.38 -2.81 -15.35
C ARG A 335 23.29 -1.38 -14.85
N GLU A 336 23.73 -0.41 -15.65
CA GLU A 336 23.64 1.01 -15.31
C GLU A 336 22.20 1.49 -15.07
N GLN A 337 21.19 0.75 -15.57
CA GLN A 337 19.77 1.02 -15.35
C GLN A 337 19.42 1.15 -13.86
N VAL A 338 20.13 0.43 -12.98
CA VAL A 338 19.91 0.47 -11.53
C VAL A 338 20.24 1.83 -10.92
N TYR A 339 21.11 2.59 -11.56
CA TYR A 339 21.57 3.89 -11.08
C TYR A 339 20.82 5.06 -11.72
N ARG A 340 20.02 4.82 -12.77
CA ARG A 340 19.25 5.88 -13.44
C ARG A 340 18.19 6.45 -12.51
N SER A 341 18.03 7.77 -12.52
CA SER A 341 17.07 8.52 -11.70
C SER A 341 17.20 8.28 -10.18
N THR A 342 18.35 7.80 -9.70
CA THR A 342 18.57 7.54 -8.26
C THR A 342 19.25 8.70 -7.53
N ALA A 343 20.14 9.42 -8.21
CA ALA A 343 20.89 10.53 -7.65
C ALA A 343 21.19 11.56 -8.74
N ALA A 344 21.41 12.81 -8.34
CA ALA A 344 21.88 13.85 -9.25
C ALA A 344 23.36 13.64 -9.63
N LYS A 345 24.13 13.05 -8.71
CA LYS A 345 25.53 12.70 -8.89
C LYS A 345 25.81 11.37 -8.22
N LEU A 346 26.38 10.44 -8.97
CA LEU A 346 26.87 9.18 -8.42
C LEU A 346 28.21 9.40 -7.69
N SER A 347 28.37 8.74 -6.55
CA SER A 347 29.63 8.76 -5.81
C SER A 347 30.72 7.96 -6.57
N PRO A 348 32.02 8.24 -6.34
CA PRO A 348 33.09 7.41 -6.90
C PRO A 348 32.91 5.92 -6.59
N ARG A 349 32.42 5.58 -5.39
CA ARG A 349 32.14 4.21 -4.97
C ARG A 349 31.03 3.54 -5.80
N HIS A 350 29.98 4.29 -6.16
CA HIS A 350 28.93 3.78 -7.05
C HIS A 350 29.47 3.50 -8.46
N LEU A 351 30.30 4.41 -8.99
CA LEU A 351 30.92 4.24 -10.31
C LEU A 351 31.90 3.05 -10.32
N GLU A 352 32.72 2.90 -9.28
CA GLU A 352 33.61 1.74 -9.11
C GLU A 352 32.81 0.43 -8.99
N GLN A 353 31.70 0.44 -8.26
CA GLN A 353 30.83 -0.72 -8.15
C GLN A 353 30.22 -1.11 -9.49
N LEU A 354 29.65 -0.15 -10.23
CA LEU A 354 29.09 -0.38 -11.56
C LEU A 354 30.16 -0.93 -12.52
N ALA A 355 31.35 -0.34 -12.56
CA ALA A 355 32.43 -0.79 -13.43
C ALA A 355 32.88 -2.23 -13.11
N ARG A 356 32.98 -2.59 -11.82
CA ARG A 356 33.29 -3.97 -11.42
C ARG A 356 32.20 -4.94 -11.85
N GLU A 357 30.94 -4.61 -11.58
CA GLU A 357 29.80 -5.49 -11.92
C GLU A 357 29.65 -5.69 -13.44
N GLN A 358 29.92 -4.64 -14.22
CA GLN A 358 29.98 -4.73 -15.69
C GLN A 358 31.14 -5.62 -16.15
N ALA A 359 32.33 -5.45 -15.58
CA ALA A 359 33.48 -6.29 -15.89
C ALA A 359 33.23 -7.77 -15.54
N ASP A 360 32.66 -8.06 -14.37
CA ASP A 360 32.31 -9.42 -13.94
C ASP A 360 31.27 -10.07 -14.87
N ALA A 361 30.39 -9.27 -15.46
CA ALA A 361 29.38 -9.73 -16.42
C ALA A 361 29.86 -9.77 -17.88
N GLY A 362 31.06 -9.28 -18.18
CA GLY A 362 31.55 -9.12 -19.54
C GLY A 362 30.82 -8.04 -20.35
N GLU A 363 30.18 -7.08 -19.67
CA GLU A 363 29.54 -5.91 -20.27
C GLU A 363 30.58 -4.81 -20.58
N GLU A 364 30.26 -3.93 -21.53
CA GLU A 364 31.05 -2.71 -21.74
C GLU A 364 30.98 -1.85 -20.48
N ILE A 365 32.14 -1.37 -20.00
CA ILE A 365 32.20 -0.48 -18.84
C ILE A 365 31.67 0.88 -19.26
N THR A 366 30.51 1.25 -18.73
CA THR A 366 29.87 2.54 -18.97
C THR A 366 29.84 3.37 -17.68
N VAL A 367 29.64 4.67 -17.84
CA VAL A 367 29.23 5.55 -16.75
C VAL A 367 27.80 6.00 -17.03
N VAL A 368 27.00 6.17 -15.98
CA VAL A 368 25.63 6.67 -16.13
C VAL A 368 25.69 8.07 -16.75
N PRO A 369 25.11 8.27 -17.94
CA PRO A 369 25.08 9.57 -18.59
C PRO A 369 24.37 10.62 -17.71
N PRO A 370 24.82 11.89 -17.67
CA PRO A 370 24.19 12.93 -16.86
C PRO A 370 22.67 13.08 -17.09
N GLU A 371 22.20 12.86 -18.30
CA GLU A 371 20.77 12.88 -18.68
C GLU A 371 19.95 11.76 -18.01
N HIS A 372 20.61 10.70 -17.55
CA HIS A 372 19.99 9.60 -16.81
C HIS A 372 20.05 9.80 -15.29
N CYS A 373 20.73 10.85 -14.79
CA CYS A 373 20.71 11.24 -13.38
C CYS A 373 19.49 12.11 -13.05
N LEU A 374 19.19 12.26 -11.75
CA LEU A 374 18.18 13.22 -11.30
C LEU A 374 18.62 14.63 -11.67
N GLN A 375 17.82 15.31 -12.48
CA GLN A 375 18.08 16.70 -12.82
C GLN A 375 17.73 17.57 -11.61
N ILE A 376 18.73 18.29 -11.10
CA ILE A 376 18.56 19.30 -10.05
C ILE A 376 18.63 20.67 -10.68
N THR A 377 17.79 21.58 -10.21
CA THR A 377 17.96 23.00 -10.51
C THR A 377 19.25 23.48 -9.89
N GLU A 378 20.04 24.27 -10.61
CA GLU A 378 21.20 24.93 -10.02
C GLU A 378 20.74 25.83 -8.87
N ASP A 379 21.50 25.82 -7.78
CA ASP A 379 21.27 26.75 -6.69
C ASP A 379 21.38 28.19 -7.23
N PRO A 380 20.51 29.11 -6.79
CA PRO A 380 20.65 30.51 -7.16
C PRO A 380 22.01 31.02 -6.71
N ALA A 381 22.58 31.97 -7.47
CA ALA A 381 23.82 32.63 -7.08
C ALA A 381 23.67 33.23 -5.69
N LEU A 382 24.62 32.94 -4.80
CA LEU A 382 24.62 33.53 -3.46
C LEU A 382 24.69 35.06 -3.57
N PRO A 383 23.90 35.80 -2.79
CA PRO A 383 24.01 37.25 -2.75
C PRO A 383 25.41 37.67 -2.29
N GLU A 384 25.90 38.81 -2.80
CA GLU A 384 27.22 39.34 -2.42
C GLU A 384 27.31 39.70 -0.93
N GLU A 385 26.16 40.02 -0.31
CA GLU A 385 26.04 40.31 1.11
C GLU A 385 25.23 39.22 1.82
N THR A 386 25.77 38.71 2.93
CA THR A 386 25.12 37.74 3.82
C THR A 386 25.11 38.29 5.25
N ALA A 387 24.12 37.89 6.04
CA ALA A 387 24.05 38.24 7.46
C ALA A 387 24.57 37.08 8.32
N PRO A 388 25.28 37.36 9.43
CA PRO A 388 25.61 36.33 10.39
C PRO A 388 24.33 35.79 11.04
N MET A 389 24.17 34.47 11.04
CA MET A 389 23.05 33.76 11.65
C MET A 389 23.59 32.59 12.48
N THR A 390 22.88 32.26 13.56
CA THR A 390 23.01 30.95 14.20
C THR A 390 22.49 29.85 13.27
N LEU A 391 22.88 28.59 13.50
CA LEU A 391 22.38 27.48 12.70
C LEU A 391 20.84 27.36 12.77
N VAL A 392 20.25 27.65 13.94
CA VAL A 392 18.79 27.63 14.15
C VAL A 392 18.11 28.71 13.29
N GLU A 393 18.61 29.94 13.29
CA GLU A 393 18.08 31.04 12.46
C GLU A 393 18.23 30.75 10.97
N ALA A 394 19.37 30.20 10.54
CA ALA A 394 19.58 29.85 9.14
C ALA A 394 18.63 28.73 8.67
N LEU A 395 18.44 27.68 9.49
CA LEU A 395 17.51 26.60 9.19
C LEU A 395 16.04 27.07 9.20
N ASN A 396 15.65 27.90 10.16
CA ASN A 396 14.31 28.50 10.22
C ASN A 396 14.07 29.37 8.97
N SER A 397 15.01 30.26 8.62
CA SER A 397 14.93 31.12 7.44
C SER A 397 14.83 30.32 6.14
N ALA A 398 15.55 29.20 6.02
CA ALA A 398 15.49 28.32 4.86
C ALA A 398 14.12 27.61 4.75
N LEU A 399 13.58 27.11 5.88
CA LEU A 399 12.25 26.52 5.92
C LEU A 399 11.17 27.56 5.60
N ASP A 400 11.28 28.75 6.17
CA ASP A 400 10.34 29.85 5.92
C ASP A 400 10.31 30.23 4.44
N HIS A 401 11.47 30.42 3.83
CA HIS A 401 11.57 30.70 2.40
C HIS A 401 10.93 29.58 1.57
N ALA A 402 11.29 28.33 1.83
CA ALA A 402 10.79 27.21 1.05
C ALA A 402 9.28 26.97 1.23
N LEU A 403 8.74 27.17 2.45
CA LEU A 403 7.30 27.13 2.72
C LEU A 403 6.55 28.28 2.04
N SER A 404 7.16 29.46 1.91
CA SER A 404 6.55 30.63 1.24
C SER A 404 6.47 30.49 -0.27
N GLU A 405 7.41 29.77 -0.88
CA GLU A 405 7.51 29.61 -2.34
C GLU A 405 6.72 28.41 -2.87
N GLN A 406 6.44 27.40 -2.03
CA GLN A 406 5.93 26.11 -2.51
C GLN A 406 4.73 25.61 -1.71
N ASP A 407 3.53 25.67 -2.31
CA ASP A 407 2.27 25.11 -1.75
C ASP A 407 2.28 23.56 -1.59
N SER A 408 3.31 22.89 -2.10
CA SER A 408 3.53 21.46 -1.89
C SER A 408 4.42 21.09 -0.71
N MET A 409 5.13 22.04 -0.10
CA MET A 409 6.06 21.75 1.00
C MET A 409 5.32 21.56 2.33
N LEU A 410 5.87 20.83 3.29
CA LEU A 410 5.35 20.79 4.65
C LEU A 410 6.44 20.29 5.60
N VAL A 411 6.30 20.61 6.88
CA VAL A 411 7.14 20.05 7.94
C VAL A 411 6.26 19.16 8.81
N LEU A 412 6.72 17.95 9.09
CA LEU A 412 6.04 17.02 9.99
C LEU A 412 7.05 16.39 10.95
N GLY A 413 6.61 16.19 12.19
CA GLY A 413 7.42 15.62 13.25
C GLY A 413 6.78 15.87 14.62
N GLU A 414 7.46 15.43 15.66
CA GLU A 414 7.06 15.70 17.04
C GLU A 414 7.35 17.17 17.38
N ASP A 415 6.35 17.87 17.92
CA ASP A 415 6.42 19.26 18.38
C ASP A 415 6.84 20.33 17.35
N VAL A 416 6.98 19.97 16.07
CA VAL A 416 7.38 20.89 14.98
C VAL A 416 6.36 21.97 14.67
N GLY A 417 5.12 21.80 15.12
CA GLY A 417 4.05 22.76 15.00
C GLY A 417 4.18 23.87 16.03
N ARG A 418 3.41 23.77 17.11
CA ARG A 418 3.22 24.89 18.06
C ARG A 418 4.47 25.24 18.86
N GLU A 419 5.24 24.24 19.29
CA GLU A 419 6.42 24.48 20.12
C GLU A 419 7.65 24.89 19.30
N GLY A 420 7.71 24.46 18.04
CA GLY A 420 8.77 24.80 17.09
C GLY A 420 9.86 23.73 16.96
N GLY A 421 9.58 22.50 17.40
CA GLY A 421 10.54 21.39 17.45
C GLY A 421 11.51 21.51 18.62
N VAL A 422 12.31 20.47 18.84
CA VAL A 422 13.20 20.27 20.00
C VAL A 422 14.14 21.46 20.25
N PHE A 423 14.67 22.04 19.18
CA PHE A 423 15.57 23.20 19.22
C PHE A 423 14.92 24.49 18.73
N ARG A 424 13.58 24.52 18.67
CA ARG A 424 12.78 25.67 18.23
C ARG A 424 13.08 26.13 16.79
N VAL A 425 13.55 25.24 15.92
CA VAL A 425 13.91 25.58 14.54
C VAL A 425 12.70 25.93 13.69
N THR A 426 11.51 25.42 14.00
CA THR A 426 10.26 25.76 13.29
C THR A 426 9.41 26.79 14.04
N ALA A 427 9.98 27.46 15.07
CA ALA A 427 9.28 28.49 15.81
C ALA A 427 8.69 29.55 14.88
N GLU A 428 7.48 30.03 15.22
CA GLU A 428 6.69 31.03 14.47
C GLU A 428 6.15 30.57 13.11
N LEU A 429 6.69 29.50 12.51
CA LEU A 429 6.22 28.99 11.21
C LEU A 429 4.79 28.44 11.29
N TYR A 430 4.40 27.86 12.43
CA TYR A 430 3.03 27.36 12.63
C TYR A 430 1.99 28.48 12.56
N GLU A 431 2.27 29.64 13.13
CA GLU A 431 1.36 30.79 13.06
C GLU A 431 1.29 31.37 11.65
N LYS A 432 2.37 31.23 10.86
CA LYS A 432 2.45 31.72 9.48
C LYS A 432 1.76 30.82 8.46
N TYR A 433 1.95 29.50 8.53
CA TYR A 433 1.47 28.56 7.51
C TYR A 433 0.37 27.61 7.99
N GLY A 434 0.12 27.56 9.31
CA GLY A 434 -0.94 26.77 9.91
C GLY A 434 -0.65 25.27 10.03
N LYS A 435 -1.57 24.59 10.72
CA LYS A 435 -1.47 23.18 11.11
C LYS A 435 -1.34 22.17 9.95
N GLU A 436 -1.84 22.52 8.76
CA GLU A 436 -1.81 21.58 7.64
C GLU A 436 -0.39 21.46 7.05
N ARG A 437 0.44 22.47 7.31
CA ARG A 437 1.78 22.68 6.73
C ARG A 437 2.91 22.54 7.76
N LEU A 438 2.61 22.79 9.04
CA LEU A 438 3.46 22.47 10.19
C LEU A 438 2.69 21.47 11.05
N LEU A 439 2.90 20.19 10.77
CA LEU A 439 2.09 19.08 11.26
C LEU A 439 2.75 18.42 12.47
N ASP A 440 2.19 18.65 13.66
CA ASP A 440 2.49 17.84 14.84
C ASP A 440 1.97 16.41 14.62
N THR A 441 2.86 15.43 14.72
CA THR A 441 2.53 14.02 14.51
C THR A 441 2.29 13.29 15.83
N PRO A 442 1.56 12.15 15.82
CA PRO A 442 1.64 11.20 16.92
C PRO A 442 3.10 10.79 17.17
N LEU A 443 3.41 10.42 18.43
CA LEU A 443 4.75 10.02 18.86
C LEU A 443 5.11 8.63 18.30
N CYS A 444 5.55 8.60 17.04
CA CYS A 444 5.79 7.38 16.27
C CYS A 444 6.59 7.67 14.98
N GLU A 445 7.88 7.40 14.98
CA GLU A 445 8.77 7.73 13.86
C GLU A 445 8.47 6.94 12.59
N ILE A 446 7.99 5.69 12.73
CA ILE A 446 7.49 4.90 11.59
C ILE A 446 6.34 5.63 10.90
N GLY A 447 5.41 6.18 11.69
CA GLY A 447 4.29 6.97 11.20
C GLY A 447 4.74 8.24 10.50
N ILE A 448 5.74 8.93 11.04
CA ILE A 448 6.32 10.15 10.46
C ILE A 448 6.97 9.85 9.11
N ALA A 449 7.95 8.94 9.07
CA ALA A 449 8.69 8.61 7.85
C ALA A 449 7.80 7.94 6.79
N GLY A 450 6.93 7.00 7.20
CA GLY A 450 6.01 6.33 6.30
C GLY A 450 4.98 7.27 5.70
N SER A 451 4.43 8.20 6.48
CA SER A 451 3.54 9.23 5.94
C SER A 451 4.26 10.14 4.96
N ALA A 452 5.51 10.54 5.24
CA ALA A 452 6.31 11.37 4.34
C ALA A 452 6.53 10.70 2.97
N VAL A 453 6.76 9.38 2.93
CA VAL A 453 6.81 8.62 1.67
C VAL A 453 5.51 8.76 0.89
N GLY A 454 4.36 8.55 1.54
CA GLY A 454 3.04 8.76 0.95
C GLY A 454 2.80 10.16 0.41
N MET A 455 3.17 11.17 1.21
CA MET A 455 3.06 12.58 0.86
C MET A 455 3.92 12.89 -0.38
N ALA A 456 5.12 12.35 -0.47
CA ALA A 456 5.99 12.46 -1.63
C ALA A 456 5.39 11.81 -2.89
N ILE A 457 4.74 10.64 -2.76
CA ILE A 457 4.01 10.01 -3.88
C ILE A 457 2.86 10.91 -4.35
N ALA A 458 2.16 11.59 -3.45
CA ALA A 458 1.11 12.56 -3.80
C ALA A 458 1.66 13.85 -4.46
N GLY A 459 2.98 14.06 -4.45
CA GLY A 459 3.65 15.24 -5.01
C GLY A 459 3.92 16.35 -4.01
N ALA A 460 3.74 16.09 -2.70
CA ALA A 460 4.22 16.98 -1.65
C ALA A 460 5.75 16.86 -1.47
N ARG A 461 6.34 17.80 -0.72
CA ARG A 461 7.78 17.90 -0.45
C ARG A 461 8.00 17.97 1.06
N PRO A 462 7.92 16.83 1.76
CA PRO A 462 7.93 16.82 3.22
C PRO A 462 9.36 17.00 3.76
N VAL A 463 9.46 17.83 4.80
CA VAL A 463 10.59 17.87 5.72
C VAL A 463 10.18 17.14 6.99
N VAL A 464 10.74 15.96 7.17
CA VAL A 464 10.58 15.15 8.38
C VAL A 464 11.55 15.64 9.43
N GLU A 465 11.07 15.94 10.63
CA GLU A 465 11.92 16.08 11.82
C GLU A 465 11.71 14.86 12.72
N ILE A 466 12.79 14.10 12.91
CA ILE A 466 12.87 13.11 13.99
C ILE A 466 13.62 13.82 15.12
N GLU A 467 13.06 13.80 16.33
CA GLU A 467 13.51 14.61 17.47
C GLU A 467 15.02 14.44 17.76
N PHE A 468 15.55 13.21 17.68
CA PHE A 468 16.98 12.91 17.75
C PHE A 468 17.37 11.78 16.78
N ALA A 469 18.62 11.76 16.31
CA ALA A 469 19.08 10.79 15.31
C ALA A 469 18.94 9.33 15.79
N GLY A 470 19.15 9.07 17.08
CA GLY A 470 18.96 7.77 17.71
C GLY A 470 17.54 7.21 17.63
N PHE A 471 16.52 8.03 17.38
CA PHE A 471 15.14 7.55 17.24
C PHE A 471 14.81 7.08 15.81
N SER A 472 15.67 7.40 14.83
CA SER A 472 15.44 7.02 13.43
C SER A 472 15.39 5.51 13.18
N TYR A 473 15.98 4.70 14.07
CA TYR A 473 16.06 3.24 13.91
C TYR A 473 14.70 2.55 13.80
N THR A 474 13.68 3.06 14.48
CA THR A 474 12.31 2.49 14.39
C THR A 474 11.74 2.65 12.98
N SER A 475 12.11 3.72 12.27
CA SER A 475 11.62 4.06 10.93
C SER A 475 12.53 3.59 9.78
N PHE A 476 13.54 2.76 10.08
CA PHE A 476 14.61 2.45 9.13
C PHE A 476 14.10 1.76 7.86
N ASP A 477 13.03 0.96 7.95
CA ASP A 477 12.42 0.33 6.79
C ASP A 477 11.85 1.35 5.81
N GLN A 478 11.24 2.43 6.30
CA GLN A 478 10.76 3.54 5.49
C GLN A 478 11.92 4.26 4.81
N ILE A 479 13.01 4.53 5.53
CA ILE A 479 14.17 5.24 5.01
C ILE A 479 14.90 4.40 3.94
N VAL A 480 15.20 3.14 4.24
CA VAL A 480 16.10 2.31 3.42
C VAL A 480 15.37 1.58 2.30
N PHE A 481 14.17 1.04 2.54
CA PHE A 481 13.45 0.26 1.52
C PHE A 481 12.55 1.10 0.62
N HIS A 482 12.17 2.28 1.08
CA HIS A 482 11.22 3.14 0.37
C HIS A 482 11.84 4.45 -0.08
N ILE A 483 12.26 5.34 0.83
CA ILE A 483 12.82 6.65 0.45
C ILE A 483 14.03 6.48 -0.48
N ALA A 484 14.98 5.62 -0.13
CA ALA A 484 16.20 5.41 -0.92
C ALA A 484 15.99 4.61 -2.21
N ARG A 485 14.91 3.81 -2.33
CA ARG A 485 14.77 2.82 -3.41
C ARG A 485 13.58 3.04 -4.33
N TYR A 486 12.57 3.82 -3.96
CA TYR A 486 11.43 4.08 -4.84
C TYR A 486 11.84 4.69 -6.19
N PRO A 487 12.77 5.66 -6.27
CA PRO A 487 13.21 6.19 -7.55
C PRO A 487 13.75 5.11 -8.48
N TRP A 488 14.50 4.15 -7.93
CA TRP A 488 14.98 3.00 -8.69
C TRP A 488 13.86 2.01 -9.03
N ARG A 489 13.07 1.57 -8.04
CA ARG A 489 12.00 0.56 -8.19
C ARG A 489 10.90 0.97 -9.16
N THR A 490 10.75 2.28 -9.37
CA THR A 490 9.69 2.86 -10.22
C THR A 490 10.23 3.60 -11.42
N PHE A 491 11.53 3.44 -11.73
CA PHE A 491 12.15 4.05 -12.91
C PHE A 491 11.96 5.57 -12.96
N GLY A 492 12.06 6.22 -11.81
CA GLY A 492 11.92 7.67 -11.63
C GLY A 492 10.47 8.16 -11.52
N ALA A 493 9.47 7.29 -11.60
CA ALA A 493 8.06 7.69 -11.44
C ALA A 493 7.80 8.26 -10.04
N PHE A 494 8.44 7.71 -9.00
CA PHE A 494 8.41 8.21 -7.63
C PHE A 494 9.78 8.75 -7.22
N ARG A 495 9.90 10.08 -7.09
CA ARG A 495 11.21 10.76 -6.88
C ARG A 495 11.65 10.92 -5.42
N MET A 496 10.73 10.77 -4.46
CA MET A 496 10.99 10.92 -3.02
C MET A 496 11.74 12.22 -2.63
N PRO A 497 11.21 13.43 -2.92
CA PRO A 497 11.82 14.70 -2.51
C PRO A 497 11.61 14.98 -1.01
N ILE A 498 12.21 14.14 -0.17
CA ILE A 498 12.04 14.12 1.28
C ILE A 498 13.35 14.59 1.93
N VAL A 499 13.25 15.52 2.87
CA VAL A 499 14.36 15.89 3.74
C VAL A 499 14.11 15.30 5.11
N ILE A 500 15.04 14.51 5.65
CA ILE A 500 14.97 14.00 7.02
C ILE A 500 15.98 14.77 7.86
N ARG A 501 15.47 15.53 8.82
CA ARG A 501 16.25 16.27 9.81
C ARG A 501 16.30 15.46 11.10
N MET A 502 17.52 15.27 11.58
CA MET A 502 17.82 14.49 12.78
C MET A 502 18.89 15.25 13.55
N PRO A 503 18.54 15.98 14.61
CA PRO A 503 19.51 16.56 15.51
C PRO A 503 20.45 15.47 16.06
N SER A 504 21.74 15.79 16.16
CA SER A 504 22.75 14.89 16.73
C SER A 504 23.98 15.68 17.20
N GLY A 505 24.73 15.13 18.16
CA GLY A 505 26.07 15.63 18.51
C GLY A 505 26.11 16.92 19.32
N GLY A 506 25.28 17.05 20.36
CA GLY A 506 25.16 18.23 21.24
C GLY A 506 26.39 18.63 22.09
N GLY A 507 27.59 18.15 21.77
CA GLY A 507 28.84 18.61 22.39
C GLY A 507 29.03 18.27 23.87
N HIS A 508 28.24 17.34 24.42
CA HIS A 508 28.53 16.73 25.72
C HIS A 508 29.13 15.35 25.45
N GLU A 509 30.18 14.99 26.20
CA GLU A 509 30.97 13.75 26.05
C GLU A 509 30.18 12.47 26.42
N GLY A 510 28.92 12.39 26.01
CA GLY A 510 28.08 11.22 26.05
C GLY A 510 27.23 11.21 24.80
N TYR A 511 27.55 10.30 23.90
CA TYR A 511 26.67 9.62 22.95
C TYR A 511 25.17 9.88 23.13
N GLU A 512 24.44 10.01 22.02
CA GLU A 512 23.02 9.61 22.01
C GLU A 512 22.87 8.15 22.43
#